data_AF-A0ABD5YKS5-F1
#
_entry.id   AF-A0ABD5YKS5-F1
#
_cell.length_a   1.000
_cell.length_b   1.000
_cell.length_c   1.000
_cell.angle_alpha   90.00
_cell.angle_beta   90.00
_cell.angle_gamma   90.00
#
_symmetry.space_group_name_H-M   'P 1'
#
loop_
_entity.id
_entity.type
_entity.pdbx_description
1 polymer ?
#
loop_
_entity_poly.entity_id
_entity_poly.type
_entity_poly.pdbx_seq_one_letter_code
_entity_poly.pdbx_strand_id
1 'polypeptide(L)'
;MTILKAYFDESHTFKEPMRPSADGTELLSDVNEELTVRGELNKLAANIANARNWAGIHYRSDKTYGLKLGEQVAISLLNGRGKLSNLRDSFDGFTLTTFDGETITITP
;
A
#
# COMPACT_ATOMS: atom_id res chain seq x y z
N MET A 1 4.44 -0.03 -1.42
CA MET A 1 2.99 -0.34 -1.39
C MET A 1 2.27 0.09 -2.65
N THR A 2 2.60 1.24 -3.26
CA THR A 2 2.03 1.71 -4.54
C THR A 2 2.01 0.66 -5.66
N ILE A 3 3.10 -0.09 -5.86
CA ILE A 3 3.12 -1.18 -6.86
C ILE A 3 2.09 -2.28 -6.56
N LEU A 4 1.92 -2.65 -5.28
CA LEU A 4 0.95 -3.69 -4.91
C LEU A 4 -0.48 -3.20 -5.09
N LYS A 5 -0.78 -1.94 -4.72
CA LYS A 5 -2.07 -1.29 -4.99
C LYS A 5 -2.42 -1.27 -6.48
N ALA A 6 -1.42 -1.16 -7.36
CA ALA A 6 -1.61 -1.17 -8.80
C ALA A 6 -1.91 -2.55 -9.41
N TYR A 7 -1.48 -3.64 -8.76
CA TYR A 7 -1.57 -5.01 -9.30
C TYR A 7 -2.71 -5.83 -8.71
N PHE A 8 -3.23 -5.45 -7.54
CA PHE A 8 -4.27 -6.18 -6.82
C PHE A 8 -5.55 -5.35 -6.68
N ASP A 9 -6.68 -6.04 -6.56
CA ASP A 9 -7.94 -5.41 -6.19
C ASP A 9 -7.84 -4.83 -4.76
N GLU A 10 -7.68 -3.51 -4.71
CA GLU A 10 -7.59 -2.72 -3.49
C GLU A 10 -8.81 -2.83 -2.57
N SER A 11 -9.98 -3.10 -3.15
CA SER A 11 -11.26 -3.17 -2.45
C SER A 11 -11.51 -4.55 -1.84
N HIS A 12 -10.72 -5.55 -2.21
CA HIS A 12 -10.87 -6.91 -1.69
C HIS A 12 -10.75 -6.91 -0.16
N THR A 13 -11.68 -7.61 0.49
CA THR A 13 -11.77 -7.68 1.95
C THR A 13 -11.19 -8.99 2.47
N PHE A 14 -10.54 -8.93 3.63
CA PHE A 14 -10.04 -10.13 4.30
C PHE A 14 -11.19 -10.84 5.02
N LYS A 15 -11.36 -12.14 4.77
CA LYS A 15 -12.44 -12.95 5.36
C LYS A 15 -12.27 -13.18 6.87
N GLU A 16 -11.03 -13.34 7.32
CA GLU A 16 -10.70 -13.69 8.71
C GLU A 16 -9.54 -12.80 9.19
N PRO A 17 -9.78 -11.50 9.44
CA PRO A 17 -8.75 -10.64 10.00
C PRO A 17 -8.41 -11.08 11.43
N MET A 18 -7.11 -11.11 11.74
CA MET A 18 -6.59 -11.56 13.03
C MET A 18 -5.76 -10.47 13.68
N ARG A 19 -5.68 -10.49 15.02
CA ARG A 19 -4.75 -9.65 15.80
C ARG A 19 -3.94 -10.50 16.77
N PRO A 20 -2.73 -10.07 17.19
CA PRO A 20 -2.00 -10.76 18.25
C PRO A 20 -2.72 -10.62 19.60
N SER A 21 -2.56 -11.62 20.46
CA SER A 21 -2.87 -11.54 21.89
C SER A 21 -2.03 -10.47 22.60
N ALA A 22 -2.42 -10.06 23.81
CA ALA A 22 -1.74 -8.99 24.55
C ALA A 22 -0.27 -9.32 24.88
N ASP A 23 0.05 -10.60 25.06
CA ASP A 23 1.41 -11.13 25.25
C ASP A 23 2.12 -11.51 23.93
N GLY A 24 1.41 -11.43 22.80
CA GLY A 24 1.95 -11.70 21.46
C GLY A 24 2.20 -13.16 21.13
N THR A 25 1.59 -14.10 21.84
CA THR A 25 1.80 -15.55 21.68
C THR A 25 0.74 -16.26 20.83
N GLU A 26 -0.44 -15.66 20.67
CA GLU A 26 -1.58 -16.23 19.94
C GLU A 26 -2.17 -15.26 18.90
N LEU A 27 -2.90 -15.80 17.92
CA LEU A 27 -3.71 -15.03 16.97
C LEU A 27 -5.18 -15.11 17.39
N LEU A 28 -5.80 -13.94 17.59
CA LEU A 28 -7.20 -13.79 17.97
C LEU A 28 -8.03 -13.35 16.76
N SER A 29 -9.16 -14.01 16.54
CA SER A 29 -10.11 -13.77 15.43
C SER A 29 -11.25 -12.80 15.79
N ASP A 30 -11.07 -11.99 16.83
CA ASP A 30 -12.08 -11.08 17.36
C ASP A 30 -12.05 -9.68 16.72
N VAL A 31 -11.49 -9.56 15.50
CA VAL A 31 -11.42 -8.31 14.75
C VAL A 31 -12.76 -8.05 14.05
N ASN A 32 -13.56 -7.13 14.61
CA ASN A 32 -14.87 -6.73 14.10
C ASN A 32 -14.79 -5.52 13.15
N GLU A 33 -13.82 -5.52 12.25
CA GLU A 33 -13.62 -4.45 11.26
C GLU A 33 -13.44 -5.06 9.87
N GLU A 34 -14.05 -4.42 8.86
CA GLU A 34 -13.82 -4.80 7.46
C GLU A 34 -12.47 -4.24 7.00
N LEU A 35 -11.48 -5.12 6.87
CA LEU A 35 -10.14 -4.75 6.41
C LEU A 35 -10.03 -4.98 4.91
N THR A 36 -9.61 -3.95 4.17
CA THR A 36 -9.36 -4.02 2.73
C THR A 36 -7.87 -4.21 2.43
N VAL A 37 -7.55 -4.78 1.26
CA VAL A 37 -6.17 -4.87 0.76
C VAL A 37 -5.49 -3.51 0.77
N ARG A 38 -6.17 -2.45 0.31
CA ARG A 38 -5.65 -1.07 0.36
C ARG A 38 -5.32 -0.63 1.79
N GLY A 39 -6.26 -0.84 2.71
CA GLY A 39 -6.11 -0.47 4.11
C GLY A 39 -4.89 -1.16 4.74
N GLU A 40 -4.77 -2.47 4.58
CA GLU A 40 -3.68 -3.23 5.20
C GLU A 40 -2.32 -3.00 4.54
N LEU A 41 -2.26 -2.75 3.22
CA LEU A 41 -1.02 -2.32 2.57
C LEU A 41 -0.57 -0.95 3.07
N ASN A 42 -1.48 0.01 3.19
CA ASN A 42 -1.18 1.33 3.76
C ASN A 42 -0.75 1.23 5.23
N LYS A 43 -1.41 0.36 6.01
CA LYS A 43 -1.07 0.06 7.41
C LYS A 43 0.33 -0.55 7.50
N LEU A 44 0.69 -1.49 6.63
CA LEU A 44 2.02 -2.09 6.59
C LEU A 44 3.11 -1.05 6.30
N ALA A 45 2.92 -0.19 5.30
CA ALA A 45 3.84 0.93 5.05
C ALA A 45 3.98 1.84 6.27
N ALA A 46 2.87 2.15 6.94
CA ALA A 46 2.88 2.97 8.14
C ALA A 46 3.60 2.29 9.31
N ASN A 47 3.44 0.98 9.51
CA ASN A 47 4.10 0.21 10.57
C ASN A 47 5.62 0.25 10.42
N ILE A 48 6.13 -0.06 9.23
CA ILE A 48 7.58 -0.06 8.97
C ILE A 48 8.17 1.34 9.14
N ALA A 49 7.51 2.38 8.62
CA ALA A 49 8.02 3.74 8.76
C ALA A 49 7.93 4.26 10.22
N ASN A 50 6.85 3.97 10.94
CA ASN A 50 6.69 4.35 12.34
C ASN A 50 7.66 3.60 13.26
N ALA A 51 8.02 2.36 12.96
CA ALA A 51 9.02 1.62 13.74
C ALA A 51 10.37 2.36 13.81
N ARG A 52 10.71 3.12 12.76
CA ARG A 52 11.91 3.97 12.74
C ARG A 52 11.80 5.17 13.69
N ASN A 53 10.61 5.75 13.81
CA ASN A 53 10.33 6.79 14.80
C ASN A 53 10.40 6.22 16.22
N TRP A 54 9.84 5.02 16.44
CA TRP A 54 9.88 4.33 17.73
C TRP A 54 11.30 3.97 18.16
N ALA A 55 12.17 3.65 17.20
CA ALA A 55 13.60 3.46 17.43
C ALA A 55 14.36 4.78 17.73
N GLY A 56 13.70 5.94 17.67
CA GLY A 56 14.30 7.24 18.00
C GLY A 56 15.23 7.82 16.92
N ILE A 57 15.16 7.30 15.69
CA ILE A 57 16.09 7.66 14.60
C ILE A 57 15.43 8.42 13.44
N HIS A 58 14.14 8.69 13.53
CA HIS A 58 13.37 9.44 12.54
C HIS A 58 12.24 10.23 13.18
N TYR A 59 11.75 11.24 12.46
CA TYR A 59 10.58 12.02 12.81
C TYR A 59 9.36 11.62 11.98
N ARG A 60 8.16 11.98 12.45
CA ARG A 60 6.91 11.80 11.70
C ARG A 60 6.98 12.43 10.29
N SER A 61 7.65 13.57 10.14
CA SER A 61 7.89 14.21 8.84
C SER A 61 8.61 13.28 7.86
N ASP A 62 9.65 12.58 8.31
CA ASP A 62 10.48 11.72 7.47
C ASP A 62 9.67 10.57 6.88
N LYS A 63 8.82 9.95 7.71
CA LYS A 63 7.81 8.99 7.24
C LYS A 63 6.93 9.61 6.16
N THR A 64 6.29 10.74 6.45
CA THR A 64 5.25 11.31 5.59
C THR A 64 5.82 11.68 4.22
N TYR A 65 6.93 12.42 4.18
CA TYR A 65 7.56 12.81 2.92
C TYR A 65 8.25 11.63 2.22
N GLY A 66 8.82 10.68 2.97
CA GLY A 66 9.43 9.47 2.40
C GLY A 66 8.42 8.57 1.70
N LEU A 67 7.23 8.36 2.28
CA LEU A 67 6.16 7.59 1.65
C LEU A 67 5.64 8.27 0.37
N LYS A 68 5.47 9.60 0.38
CA LYS A 68 5.06 10.37 -0.81
C LYS A 68 6.11 10.30 -1.93
N LEU A 69 7.40 10.44 -1.59
CA LEU A 69 8.49 10.31 -2.56
C LEU A 69 8.50 8.90 -3.18
N GLY A 70 8.42 7.86 -2.35
CA GLY A 70 8.36 6.47 -2.83
C GLY A 70 7.17 6.19 -3.73
N GLU A 71 6.02 6.80 -3.45
CA GLU A 71 4.83 6.72 -4.31
C GLU A 71 5.05 7.36 -5.68
N GLN A 72 5.65 8.56 -5.74
CA GLN A 72 5.99 9.22 -7.01
C GLN A 72 6.96 8.39 -7.86
N VAL A 73 7.99 7.80 -7.23
CA VAL A 73 8.95 6.93 -7.93
C VAL A 73 8.23 5.68 -8.49
N ALA A 74 7.35 5.06 -7.71
CA ALA A 74 6.60 3.89 -8.14
C ALA A 74 5.63 4.21 -9.30
N ILE A 75 4.95 5.36 -9.27
CA ILE A 75 4.08 5.82 -10.38
C ILE A 75 4.91 6.03 -11.66
N SER A 76 6.08 6.67 -11.55
CA SER A 76 6.99 6.86 -12.69
C SER A 76 7.45 5.52 -13.28
N LEU A 77 7.78 4.54 -12.43
CA LEU A 77 8.14 3.19 -12.85
C LEU A 77 6.99 2.49 -13.58
N LEU A 78 5.76 2.56 -13.05
CA LEU A 78 4.56 1.95 -13.68
C LEU A 78 4.27 2.58 -15.05
N ASN A 79 4.41 3.90 -15.17
CA ASN A 79 4.27 4.62 -16.44
C ASN A 79 5.32 4.14 -17.46
N GLY A 80 6.59 4.04 -17.05
CA GLY A 80 7.64 3.48 -17.90
C GLY A 80 7.38 2.02 -18.30
N ARG A 81 6.85 1.21 -17.37
CA ARG A 81 6.50 -0.20 -17.64
C ARG A 81 5.36 -0.34 -18.63
N GLY A 82 4.32 0.49 -18.54
CA GLY A 82 3.21 0.53 -19.50
C GLY A 82 3.72 0.75 -20.92
N LYS A 83 4.55 1.78 -21.12
CA LYS A 83 5.16 2.13 -22.42
C LYS A 83 6.04 1.05 -23.04
N LEU A 84 6.75 0.29 -22.21
CA LEU A 84 7.68 -0.75 -22.66
C LEU A 84 7.01 -2.13 -22.83
N SER A 85 5.78 -2.28 -22.38
CA SER A 85 5.10 -3.56 -22.46
C SER A 85 4.45 -3.75 -23.84
N ASN A 86 4.62 -4.93 -24.43
CA ASN A 86 3.88 -5.35 -25.64
C ASN A 86 2.37 -5.56 -25.37
N LEU A 87 1.87 -5.02 -24.25
CA LEU A 87 0.52 -5.20 -23.72
C LEU A 87 -0.43 -4.07 -24.16
N ARG A 88 0.01 -3.13 -25.01
CA ARG A 88 -0.81 -1.97 -25.43
C ARG A 88 -2.18 -2.36 -25.97
N ASP A 89 -2.29 -3.54 -26.60
CA ASP A 89 -3.53 -3.99 -27.22
C ASP A 89 -4.46 -4.77 -26.26
N SER A 90 -4.03 -5.05 -25.02
CA SER A 90 -4.77 -5.90 -24.07
C SER A 90 -4.72 -5.44 -22.61
N PHE A 91 -4.24 -4.24 -22.33
CA PHE A 91 -4.06 -3.73 -20.97
C PHE A 91 -4.46 -2.27 -20.86
N ASP A 92 -5.54 -2.00 -20.11
CA ASP A 92 -6.13 -0.66 -19.95
C ASP A 92 -5.32 0.27 -19.04
N GLY A 93 -4.25 -0.23 -18.42
CA GLY A 93 -3.40 0.51 -17.51
C GLY A 93 -3.53 0.07 -16.05
N PHE A 94 -2.72 0.69 -15.19
CA PHE A 94 -2.74 0.44 -13.76
C PHE A 94 -3.67 1.43 -13.06
N THR A 95 -4.59 0.95 -12.24
CA THR A 95 -5.43 1.82 -11.39
C THR A 95 -5.04 1.64 -9.94
N LEU A 96 -4.83 2.74 -9.21
CA LEU A 96 -4.47 2.70 -7.79
C LEU A 96 -4.94 3.96 -7.05
N THR A 97 -5.21 3.82 -5.75
CA THR A 97 -5.48 4.93 -4.83
C THR A 97 -4.17 5.44 -4.21
N THR A 98 -3.84 6.72 -4.33
CA THR A 98 -2.65 7.35 -3.74
C THR A 98 -2.73 7.42 -2.21
N PHE A 99 -1.63 7.76 -1.53
CA PHE A 99 -1.67 7.98 -0.08
C PHE A 99 -2.52 9.19 0.35
N ASP A 100 -2.75 10.14 -0.55
CA ASP A 100 -3.63 11.29 -0.31
C ASP A 100 -5.12 10.98 -0.59
N GLY A 101 -5.43 9.74 -0.99
CA GLY A 101 -6.81 9.26 -1.19
C GLY A 101 -7.36 9.45 -2.60
N GLU A 102 -6.57 9.99 -3.52
CA GLU A 102 -6.95 10.17 -4.92
C GLU A 102 -6.79 8.86 -5.71
N THR A 103 -7.78 8.47 -6.51
CA THR A 103 -7.64 7.32 -7.42
C THR A 103 -7.12 7.81 -8.76
N ILE A 104 -6.02 7.21 -9.22
CA ILE A 104 -5.38 7.54 -10.49
C ILE A 104 -5.33 6.31 -11.40
N THR A 105 -5.39 6.55 -12.71
CA THR A 105 -5.15 5.53 -13.74
C THR A 105 -3.90 5.91 -14.53
N ILE A 106 -2.95 4.99 -14.59
CA ILE A 106 -1.71 5.11 -15.34
C ILE A 106 -1.88 4.33 -16.64
N THR A 107 -2.18 5.04 -17.71
CA THR A 107 -2.35 4.46 -19.04
C THR A 107 -0.99 4.17 -19.70
N PRO A 108 -0.86 3.09 -20.50
CA PRO A 108 0.37 2.76 -21.24
C PRO A 108 0.82 3.80 -22.27
#